data_AF-A0AB33BQ24-F1
#
_entry.id   AF-A0AB33BQ24-F1
#
_cell.length_a   1.000
_cell.length_b   1.000
_cell.length_c   1.000
_cell.angle_alpha   90.00
_cell.angle_beta   90.00
_cell.angle_gamma   90.00
#
_symmetry.space_group_name_H-M   'P 1'
#
loop_
_entity.id
_entity.type
_entity.pdbx_description
1 polymer ?
#
loop_
_entity_poly.entity_id
_entity_poly.type
_entity_poly.pdbx_seq_one_letter_code
_entity_poly.pdbx_strand_id
1 'polypeptide(L)' 'MTSELIKIYNHADSRIADLLAEIDKKGEVTKIYDLNGNELKINFLRDEVYYNKAWWHFQKKQK' A
#
# COMPACT_ATOMS: atom_id res chain seq x y z
N MET A 1 6.91 -10.02 -11.22
CA MET A 1 6.60 -9.30 -9.97
C MET A 1 7.80 -8.44 -9.69
N THR A 2 7.59 -7.18 -9.37
CA THR A 2 8.65 -6.24 -8.96
C THR A 2 8.29 -5.69 -7.59
N SER A 3 9.31 -5.37 -6.79
CA SER A 3 9.13 -4.74 -5.48
C SER A 3 9.48 -3.27 -5.60
N GLU A 4 8.55 -2.38 -5.27
CA GLU A 4 8.75 -0.93 -5.37
C GLU A 4 8.13 -0.24 -4.16
N LEU A 5 8.64 0.95 -3.81
CA LEU A 5 8.03 1.79 -2.79
C LEU A 5 6.81 2.50 -3.39
N ILE A 6 5.67 2.40 -2.72
CA ILE A 6 4.43 3.08 -3.09
C ILE A 6 4.03 4.08 -2.01
N LYS A 7 3.36 5.14 -2.43
CA LYS A 7 2.79 6.12 -1.52
C LYS A 7 1.45 5.65 -1.00
N ILE A 8 1.29 5.75 0.32
CA ILE A 8 0.02 5.59 1.02
C ILE A 8 -0.38 6.91 1.68
N TYR A 9 -1.67 7.18 1.78
CA TYR A 9 -2.21 8.45 2.29
C TYR A 9 -3.30 8.21 3.35
N ASN A 10 -3.21 8.93 4.46
CA ASN A 10 -4.24 8.97 5.49
C ASN A 10 -5.10 10.22 5.30
N HIS A 11 -6.38 10.03 4.95
CA HIS A 11 -7.32 11.14 4.78
C HIS A 11 -7.66 11.87 6.09
N ALA A 12 -7.60 11.19 7.24
CA ALA A 12 -7.97 11.79 8.52
C ALA A 12 -6.94 12.81 9.01
N ASP A 13 -5.64 12.55 8.77
CA ASP A 13 -4.54 13.38 9.28
C ASP A 13 -3.68 14.02 8.17
N SER A 14 -4.08 13.87 6.90
CA SER A 14 -3.36 14.32 5.71
C SER A 14 -1.89 13.90 5.62
N ARG A 15 -1.56 12.74 6.18
CA ARG A 15 -0.19 12.19 6.20
C ARG A 15 0.04 11.28 5.01
N ILE A 16 1.30 11.24 4.56
CA ILE A 16 1.79 10.30 3.56
C ILE A 16 2.88 9.40 4.17
N ALA A 17 2.98 8.18 3.65
CA ALA A 17 4.11 7.28 3.93
C ALA A 17 4.47 6.48 2.68
N ASP A 18 5.74 6.10 2.56
CA ASP A 18 6.22 5.21 1.52
C ASP A 18 6.38 3.79 2.11
N LEU A 19 5.70 2.81 1.52
CA LEU A 19 5.76 1.40 1.94
C LEU A 19 6.18 0.51 0.78
N LEU A 20 6.89 -0.58 1.11
CA LEU A 20 7.29 -1.57 0.12
C LEU A 20 6.06 -2.34 -0.36
N ALA A 21 5.92 -2.51 -1.67
CA ALA A 21 4.83 -3.28 -2.27
C ALA A 21 5.34 -4.22 -3.36
N GLU A 22 4.64 -5.33 -3.56
CA GLU A 22 4.79 -6.17 -4.75
C GLU A 22 3.79 -5.75 -5.81
N ILE A 23 4.29 -5.65 -7.05
CA ILE A 23 3.53 -5.24 -8.22
C ILE A 23 3.55 -6.37 -9.24
N ASP A 24 2.38 -6.73 -9.76
CA ASP A 24 2.24 -7.79 -10.75
C ASP A 24 2.65 -7.33 -12.16
N LYS A 25 2.55 -8.24 -13.14
CA LYS A 25 2.91 -7.93 -14.54
C LYS A 25 1.97 -6.90 -15.19
N LYS A 26 0.80 -6.65 -14.62
CA LYS A 26 -0.20 -5.67 -15.08
C LYS A 26 -0.03 -4.30 -14.39
N GLY A 27 0.90 -4.19 -13.46
CA GLY A 27 1.14 -2.96 -12.70
C GLY A 27 0.23 -2.81 -11.48
N GLU A 28 -0.46 -3.88 -11.06
CA GLU A 28 -1.32 -3.85 -9.88
C GLU A 28 -0.54 -4.27 -8.63
N VAL A 29 -0.74 -3.52 -7.54
CA VAL A 29 -0.26 -3.87 -6.22
C VAL A 29 -0.97 -5.14 -5.76
N THR A 30 -0.20 -6.15 -5.35
CA THR A 30 -0.69 -7.42 -4.84
C THR A 30 -0.41 -7.61 -3.35
N LYS A 31 0.66 -6.99 -2.85
CA LYS A 31 1.07 -7.02 -1.43
C LYS A 31 1.70 -5.71 -1.03
N ILE A 32 1.58 -5.36 0.24
CA ILE A 32 2.20 -4.18 0.86
C ILE A 32 2.80 -4.64 2.19
N TYR A 33 3.98 -4.15 2.53
CA TYR A 33 4.74 -4.54 3.71
C TYR A 33 4.99 -3.34 4.61
N ASP A 34 5.04 -3.57 5.93
CA ASP A 34 5.51 -2.58 6.89
C ASP A 34 7.04 -2.40 6.80
N LEU A 35 7.57 -1.46 7.57
CA LEU A 35 9.01 -1.18 7.61
C LEU A 35 9.86 -2.33 8.19
N ASN A 36 9.23 -3.32 8.83
CA ASN A 36 9.88 -4.52 9.34
C ASN A 36 9.77 -5.71 8.36
N GLY A 37 9.13 -5.53 7.21
CA GLY A 37 8.90 -6.58 6.21
C GLY A 37 7.68 -7.46 6.49
N ASN A 38 6.80 -7.10 7.42
CA ASN A 38 5.56 -7.83 7.66
C ASN A 38 4.50 -7.48 6.63
N GLU A 39 3.81 -8.48 6.07
CA GLU A 39 2.70 -8.27 5.13
C GLU A 39 1.53 -7.57 5.85
N LEU A 40 1.06 -6.47 5.27
CA LEU A 40 -0.05 -5.69 5.79
C LEU A 40 -1.37 -6.16 5.21
N LYS A 41 -2.45 -5.99 5.97
CA LYS A 41 -3.80 -6.29 5.52
C LYS A 41 -4.25 -5.27 4.47
N ILE A 42 -4.70 -5.76 3.32
CA ILE A 42 -5.20 -4.94 2.21
C ILE A 42 -6.70 -5.15 2.02
N ASN A 43 -7.39 -4.06 1.70
CA ASN A 43 -8.77 -4.03 1.24
C ASN A 43 -8.80 -3.53 -0.21
N PHE A 44 -8.74 -4.45 -1.17
CA PHE A 44 -8.76 -4.14 -2.61
C PHE A 44 -10.09 -3.57 -3.13
N LEU A 45 -11.18 -3.62 -2.35
CA LEU A 45 -12.45 -3.01 -2.76
C LEU A 45 -12.44 -1.48 -2.57
N ARG A 46 -11.55 -0.97 -1.71
CA ARG A 46 -11.44 0.45 -1.36
C ARG A 46 -10.04 1.01 -1.61
N ASP A 47 -9.14 0.19 -2.13
CA ASP A 47 -7.72 0.50 -2.29
C ASP A 47 -7.11 1.03 -0.98
N GLU A 48 -7.38 0.30 0.12
CA GLU A 48 -6.89 0.65 1.47
C GLU A 48 -5.93 -0.41 2.02
N VAL A 49 -4.94 0.02 2.78
CA VAL A 49 -4.03 -0.83 3.56
C VAL A 49 -4.11 -0.46 5.03
N TYR A 50 -4.12 -1.47 5.91
CA TYR A 50 -4.13 -1.24 7.35
C TYR A 50 -2.70 -0.98 7.84
N TYR A 51 -2.39 0.29 8.12
CA TYR A 51 -1.08 0.75 8.55
C TYR A 51 -1.19 1.70 9.75
N ASN A 52 -0.29 1.54 10.72
CA ASN A 52 -0.25 2.36 11.93
C ASN A 52 -1.63 2.51 12.62
N LYS A 53 -2.33 1.37 12.78
CA LYS A 53 -3.65 1.24 13.41
C LYS A 53 -4.81 1.97 12.70
N ALA A 54 -4.63 2.39 11.46
CA ALA A 54 -5.67 3.03 10.63
C ALA A 54 -5.69 2.44 9.21
N TRP A 55 -6.77 2.70 8.48
CA TRP A 55 -6.84 2.40 7.05
C TRP A 55 -6.30 3.59 6.25
N TRP A 56 -5.33 3.32 5.39
CA TRP A 56 -4.67 4.31 4.54
C TRP A 56 -4.95 3.95 3.08
N HIS A 57 -5.18 4.95 2.24
CA HIS A 57 -5.45 4.73 0.83
C HIS A 57 -4.14 4.62 0.05
N PHE A 58 -4.14 3.80 -0.99
CA PHE A 58 -3.04 3.68 -1.95
C PHE A 58 -3.60 3.59 -3.37
N GLN A 59 -2.75 3.83 -4.36
CA GLN A 59 -3.16 3.64 -5.75
C GLN A 59 -2.93 2.17 -6.14
N LYS A 60 -3.99 1.42 -6.48
CA LYS A 60 -3.83 0.01 -6.84
C LYS A 60 -2.94 -0.20 -8.05
N LYS A 61 -3.03 0.67 -9.05
CA LYS A 61 -2.25 0.58 -10.29
C LYS A 61 -1.12 1.60 -10.28
N GLN A 62 0.13 1.14 -10.25
CA GLN A 62 1.32 2.02 -10.15
C GLN A 62 1.84 2.49 -11.52
N LYS A 63 1.19 2.11 -12.63
CA LYS A 63 1.53 2.47 -14.02
C LYS A 63 0.32 2.94 -14.84
#